data_AF-A0A849BZC5-F1
#
_entry.id   AF-A0A849BZC5-F1
#
_cell.length_a   1.000
_cell.length_b   1.000
_cell.length_c   1.000
_cell.angle_alpha   90.00
_cell.angle_beta   90.00
_cell.angle_gamma   90.00
#
_symmetry.space_group_name_H-M   'P 1'
#
loop_
_entity.id
_entity.type
_entity.pdbx_description
1 polymer ?
#
loop_
_entity_poly.entity_id
_entity_poly.type
_entity_poly.pdbx_seq_one_letter_code
_entity_poly.pdbx_strand_id
1 'polypeptide(L)'
;MRFRFHRLAAVALAAALAGTTAACGGSDSPTPNSGSAEDFGPYSTQRPDSSYDSGTNQARGRLVESLRLGEHVVFGSEIAPEVAVQRYAQVPIGERGTWSGVQVHQMQAALPFNPYGGFVSEMADTPYLANHLASPMVKVVLIAFPDDSSAAAAATAMAASDFALNNANTPVSVPDQPAALSHWVPTYADIGSWMAYRSVVIHVIAQAEENNLDQLTGLLSKTYQAQTRKLANYLPVALDEVETLSLDRDKLLTRLVNTADTIPDARTFAVHGPNTFATITSTDPAELAREYESRGVTAVAVSDNKYLYKLRDAETTKSFTNHLADAPTVSKYTRMGGISGVEDIACFQATDPHPTEMQARRYRCLIPHENVLAEVFSDQETDVRQLAAAQYALLTDGE
;
A
#
# COMPACT_ATOMS: atom_id res chain seq x y z
N MET A 1 8.71 20.20 -50.34
CA MET A 1 9.81 20.78 -51.14
C MET A 1 11.04 19.88 -51.01
N ARG A 2 11.82 19.77 -52.10
CA ARG A 2 13.02 18.95 -52.42
C ARG A 2 14.00 18.71 -51.24
N PHE A 3 14.72 17.57 -51.12
CA PHE A 3 15.84 17.05 -51.95
C PHE A 3 15.96 15.51 -51.80
N ARG A 4 15.95 14.65 -52.85
CA ARG A 4 17.00 14.22 -53.83
C ARG A 4 18.27 13.51 -53.27
N PHE A 5 18.25 12.16 -53.29
CA PHE A 5 19.19 11.16 -53.88
C PHE A 5 20.65 11.59 -54.25
N HIS A 6 21.74 10.81 -54.25
CA HIS A 6 22.12 9.37 -54.22
C HIS A 6 23.65 9.27 -53.99
N ARG A 7 24.18 8.12 -53.50
CA ARG A 7 25.45 7.43 -53.91
C ARG A 7 25.67 6.21 -52.99
N LEU A 8 25.40 4.99 -53.45
CA LEU A 8 26.30 4.03 -54.13
C LEU A 8 27.42 3.45 -53.23
N ALA A 9 27.26 2.18 -52.83
CA ALA A 9 28.25 1.12 -53.05
C ALA A 9 27.62 -0.25 -52.74
N ALA A 10 27.55 -1.11 -53.76
CA ALA A 10 27.17 -2.51 -53.67
C ALA A 10 28.43 -3.37 -53.67
N VAL A 11 28.46 -4.43 -52.85
CA VAL A 11 29.27 -5.62 -53.12
C VAL A 11 28.39 -6.83 -52.83
N ALA A 12 28.19 -7.64 -53.86
CA ALA A 12 27.51 -8.92 -53.82
C ALA A 12 28.52 -10.04 -53.59
N LEU A 13 28.13 -11.09 -52.85
CA LEU A 13 28.54 -12.45 -53.21
C LEU A 13 27.50 -13.46 -52.74
N ALA A 14 27.07 -14.27 -53.69
CA ALA A 14 26.12 -15.36 -53.55
C ALA A 14 26.81 -16.64 -53.07
N ALA A 15 26.08 -17.48 -52.33
CA ALA A 15 26.29 -18.92 -52.31
C ALA A 15 24.93 -19.62 -52.24
N ALA A 16 24.62 -20.32 -53.32
CA ALA A 16 23.43 -21.13 -53.48
C ALA A 16 23.57 -22.47 -52.76
N LEU A 17 22.49 -22.95 -52.15
CA LEU A 17 22.26 -24.37 -51.90
C LEU A 17 20.78 -24.66 -52.20
N ALA A 18 20.57 -25.44 -53.24
CA ALA A 18 19.27 -25.87 -53.73
C ALA A 18 18.91 -27.25 -53.15
N GLY A 19 17.62 -27.41 -52.80
CA GLY A 19 16.86 -28.63 -53.05
C GLY A 19 16.77 -29.65 -51.91
N THR A 20 15.58 -29.79 -51.32
CA THR A 20 14.71 -30.96 -51.57
C THR A 20 13.32 -30.73 -50.98
N THR A 21 12.33 -31.30 -51.65
CA THR A 21 10.88 -31.12 -51.50
C THR A 21 10.23 -32.15 -50.57
N ALA A 22 9.15 -31.69 -49.93
CA ALA A 22 7.94 -32.42 -49.52
C ALA A 22 8.01 -33.48 -48.40
N ALA A 23 7.34 -33.19 -47.27
CA ALA A 23 6.40 -34.10 -46.62
C ALA A 23 5.46 -33.34 -45.67
N CYS A 24 4.22 -33.82 -45.61
CA CYS A 24 3.03 -33.25 -45.00
C CYS A 24 3.03 -33.23 -43.46
N GLY A 25 2.15 -32.40 -42.92
CA GLY A 25 1.27 -32.80 -41.82
C GLY A 25 1.85 -32.64 -40.42
N GLY A 26 1.45 -31.56 -39.78
CA GLY A 26 1.71 -31.32 -38.37
C GLY A 26 1.24 -29.92 -38.02
N SER A 27 -0.07 -29.77 -37.88
CA SER A 27 -0.66 -28.62 -37.19
C SER A 27 -0.32 -28.73 -35.70
N ASP A 28 0.95 -28.59 -35.36
CA ASP A 28 1.37 -28.23 -34.02
C ASP A 28 1.34 -26.71 -34.00
N SER A 29 0.15 -26.18 -33.71
CA SER A 29 0.12 -24.91 -32.99
C SER A 29 1.04 -25.10 -31.78
N PRO A 30 2.06 -24.26 -31.57
CA PRO A 30 2.89 -24.38 -30.38
C PRO A 30 1.94 -24.30 -29.19
N THR A 31 1.82 -25.40 -28.45
CA THR A 31 1.21 -25.37 -27.14
C THR A 31 1.86 -24.21 -26.39
N PRO A 32 1.10 -23.29 -25.80
CA PRO A 32 1.69 -22.25 -24.98
C PRO A 32 2.60 -22.95 -23.98
N ASN A 33 3.88 -22.59 -23.97
CA ASN A 33 4.93 -23.21 -23.17
C ASN A 33 4.48 -23.17 -21.70
N SER A 34 3.91 -24.28 -21.25
CA SER A 34 3.44 -24.42 -19.88
C SER A 34 4.67 -24.81 -19.07
N GLY A 35 5.24 -23.83 -18.34
CA GLY A 35 6.34 -24.09 -17.43
C GLY A 35 5.97 -25.24 -16.48
N SER A 36 6.92 -26.16 -16.25
CA SER A 36 6.72 -27.28 -15.32
C SER A 36 6.77 -26.81 -13.87
N ALA A 37 6.11 -27.52 -12.97
CA ALA A 37 6.20 -27.29 -11.52
C ALA A 37 7.63 -27.41 -10.96
N GLU A 38 8.57 -27.97 -11.73
CA GLU A 38 9.99 -28.12 -11.38
C GLU A 38 10.91 -27.09 -12.08
N ASP A 39 10.36 -26.20 -12.93
CA ASP A 39 11.15 -25.11 -13.54
C ASP A 39 11.01 -23.84 -12.72
N PHE A 40 11.97 -23.62 -11.82
CA PHE A 40 12.02 -22.46 -10.93
C PHE A 40 12.81 -21.27 -11.52
N GLY A 41 13.44 -21.43 -12.69
CA GLY A 41 14.34 -20.42 -13.23
C GLY A 41 15.43 -20.00 -12.21
N PRO A 42 15.64 -18.69 -11.97
CA PRO A 42 16.63 -18.19 -11.02
C PRO A 42 16.15 -18.16 -9.56
N TYR A 43 14.89 -18.52 -9.29
CA TYR A 43 14.27 -18.31 -7.99
C TYR A 43 14.62 -19.41 -6.99
N SER A 44 14.91 -19.02 -5.75
CA SER A 44 15.11 -19.95 -4.65
C SER A 44 13.78 -20.52 -4.16
N THR A 45 13.73 -21.83 -3.95
CA THR A 45 12.62 -22.51 -3.25
C THR A 45 12.86 -22.64 -1.75
N GLN A 46 14.07 -22.30 -1.27
CA GLN A 46 14.37 -22.31 0.16
C GLN A 46 13.71 -21.13 0.86
N ARG A 47 13.21 -21.38 2.08
CA ARG A 47 12.65 -20.35 2.95
C ARG A 47 13.67 -19.22 3.17
N PRO A 48 13.33 -17.96 2.82
CA PRO A 48 14.18 -16.82 3.13
C PRO A 48 14.50 -16.74 4.63
N ASP A 49 15.65 -16.17 4.97
CA ASP A 49 15.97 -15.90 6.35
C ASP A 49 14.99 -14.89 6.97
N SER A 50 14.91 -14.88 8.30
CA SER A 50 14.07 -13.96 9.07
C SER A 50 14.90 -12.92 9.84
N SER A 51 16.11 -12.61 9.35
CA SER A 51 17.03 -11.69 10.03
C SER A 51 16.45 -10.28 10.20
N TYR A 52 15.60 -9.84 9.26
CA TYR A 52 14.85 -8.58 9.33
C TYR A 52 13.98 -8.46 10.60
N ASP A 53 13.57 -9.59 11.18
CA ASP A 53 12.70 -9.67 12.36
C ASP A 53 13.44 -10.16 13.62
N SER A 54 14.77 -10.24 13.57
CA SER A 54 15.59 -10.74 14.68
C SER A 54 15.96 -9.62 15.67
N GLY A 55 16.13 -9.99 16.94
CA GLY A 55 16.61 -9.09 18.01
C GLY A 55 15.70 -7.90 18.32
N THR A 56 16.16 -7.00 19.19
CA THR A 56 15.51 -5.71 19.41
C THR A 56 15.91 -4.72 18.32
N ASN A 57 14.94 -4.01 17.76
CA ASN A 57 15.18 -2.99 16.74
C ASN A 57 14.13 -1.88 16.88
N GLN A 58 14.58 -0.70 17.33
CA GLN A 58 13.71 0.46 17.53
C GLN A 58 13.06 0.91 16.22
N ALA A 59 13.77 0.90 15.11
CA ALA A 59 13.29 1.42 13.83
C ALA A 59 12.19 0.52 13.25
N ARG A 60 12.40 -0.81 13.27
CA ARG A 60 11.38 -1.81 12.96
C ARG A 60 10.17 -1.68 13.89
N GLY A 61 10.41 -1.55 15.19
CA GLY A 61 9.35 -1.40 16.18
C GLY A 61 8.42 -0.22 15.91
N ARG A 62 9.00 0.93 15.59
CA ARG A 62 8.25 2.14 15.21
C ARG A 62 7.47 1.95 13.90
N LEU A 63 8.04 1.26 12.91
CA LEU A 63 7.31 0.89 11.70
C LEU A 63 6.08 0.03 12.02
N VAL A 64 6.25 -1.02 12.84
CA VAL A 64 5.15 -1.91 13.23
C VAL A 64 4.04 -1.15 13.96
N GLU A 65 4.39 -0.26 14.88
CA GLU A 65 3.38 0.55 15.56
C GLU A 65 2.70 1.55 14.64
N SER A 66 3.44 2.16 13.70
CA SER A 66 2.87 3.02 12.66
C SER A 66 1.85 2.27 11.78
N LEU A 67 2.13 1.02 11.42
CA LEU A 67 1.20 0.17 10.68
C LEU A 67 -0.02 -0.21 11.53
N ARG A 68 0.18 -0.53 12.83
CA ARG A 68 -0.94 -0.78 13.76
C ARG A 68 -1.84 0.45 13.90
N LEU A 69 -1.25 1.64 13.96
CA LEU A 69 -1.99 2.90 14.01
C LEU A 69 -2.80 3.15 12.72
N GLY A 70 -2.27 2.72 11.56
CA GLY A 70 -2.98 2.72 10.28
C GLY A 70 -4.28 1.92 10.27
N GLU A 71 -4.40 0.86 11.08
CA GLU A 71 -5.65 0.07 11.18
C GLU A 71 -6.82 0.87 11.76
N HIS A 72 -6.49 1.99 12.41
CA HIS A 72 -7.42 2.87 13.11
C HIS A 72 -7.58 4.23 12.42
N VAL A 73 -7.06 4.43 11.20
CA VAL A 73 -7.33 5.66 10.45
C VAL A 73 -8.75 5.66 9.90
N VAL A 74 -9.38 6.82 9.90
CA VAL A 74 -10.69 7.02 9.28
C VAL A 74 -10.60 6.96 7.76
N PHE A 75 -11.63 6.43 7.10
CA PHE A 75 -11.78 6.53 5.65
C PHE A 75 -12.58 7.77 5.26
N GLY A 76 -12.24 8.35 4.11
CA GLY A 76 -12.90 9.54 3.58
C GLY A 76 -14.43 9.43 3.49
N SER A 77 -14.94 8.26 3.07
CA SER A 77 -16.38 7.97 2.96
C SER A 77 -17.11 7.93 4.31
N GLU A 78 -16.39 7.80 5.43
CA GLU A 78 -16.92 7.91 6.79
C GLU A 78 -16.96 9.35 7.30
N ILE A 79 -16.30 10.28 6.60
CA ILE A 79 -16.28 11.71 6.89
C ILE A 79 -17.36 12.41 6.06
N ALA A 80 -17.21 12.41 4.73
CA ALA A 80 -18.13 13.06 3.82
C ALA A 80 -17.97 12.55 2.37
N PRO A 81 -19.04 12.56 1.54
CA PRO A 81 -18.97 12.13 0.15
C PRO A 81 -17.94 12.87 -0.71
N GLU A 82 -17.75 14.16 -0.47
CA GLU A 82 -16.81 15.02 -1.19
C GLU A 82 -15.33 14.72 -0.89
N VAL A 83 -15.04 13.88 0.11
CA VAL A 83 -13.69 13.40 0.41
C VAL A 83 -13.61 11.88 0.42
N ALA A 84 -14.49 11.19 -0.32
CA ALA A 84 -14.59 9.73 -0.27
C ALA A 84 -13.41 8.98 -0.92
N VAL A 85 -12.66 9.64 -1.82
CA VAL A 85 -11.59 9.02 -2.60
C VAL A 85 -10.26 9.13 -1.88
N GLN A 86 -9.60 8.01 -1.64
CA GLN A 86 -8.24 7.98 -1.10
C GLN A 86 -7.25 8.44 -2.18
N ARG A 87 -6.44 9.46 -1.86
CA ARG A 87 -5.37 9.94 -2.74
C ARG A 87 -4.04 9.30 -2.39
N TYR A 88 -3.74 9.23 -1.10
CA TYR A 88 -2.42 8.82 -0.65
C TYR A 88 -2.43 8.45 0.83
N ALA A 89 -1.59 7.49 1.22
CA ALA A 89 -1.33 7.17 2.61
C ALA A 89 0.11 6.73 2.82
N GLN A 90 0.65 6.90 4.01
CA GLN A 90 2.05 6.61 4.31
C GLN A 90 2.34 6.45 5.80
N VAL A 91 3.49 5.84 6.07
CA VAL A 91 4.11 5.77 7.39
C VAL A 91 5.21 6.82 7.47
N PRO A 92 4.98 7.98 8.14
CA PRO A 92 6.00 9.02 8.31
C PRO A 92 7.07 8.69 9.35
N ILE A 93 6.93 7.62 10.15
CA ILE A 93 7.91 7.20 11.16
C ILE A 93 8.22 5.72 10.96
N GLY A 94 9.40 5.41 10.43
CA GLY A 94 9.82 4.02 10.16
C GLY A 94 11.34 3.84 10.09
N GLU A 95 11.77 2.70 9.56
CA GLU A 95 13.17 2.26 9.57
C GLU A 95 14.09 3.11 8.69
N ARG A 96 13.58 3.60 7.56
CA ARG A 96 14.31 4.51 6.66
C ARG A 96 14.27 5.98 7.11
N GLY A 97 13.77 6.26 8.33
CA GLY A 97 13.71 7.59 8.94
C GLY A 97 12.31 8.20 8.94
N THR A 98 12.24 9.53 9.13
CA THR A 98 10.99 10.27 9.06
C THR A 98 10.68 10.72 7.63
N TRP A 99 9.57 10.29 7.05
CA TRP A 99 9.12 10.75 5.73
C TRP A 99 8.08 11.87 5.81
N SER A 100 8.08 12.73 4.79
CA SER A 100 7.19 13.88 4.56
C SER A 100 5.74 13.53 4.84
N GLY A 101 4.94 14.37 5.48
CA GLY A 101 3.52 14.08 5.76
C GLY A 101 2.98 14.93 6.90
N VAL A 102 3.90 15.30 7.78
CA VAL A 102 3.81 16.38 8.75
C VAL A 102 4.84 17.43 8.36
N GLN A 103 4.53 18.71 8.56
CA GLN A 103 5.48 19.77 8.26
C GLN A 103 6.65 19.72 9.26
N VAL A 104 7.87 20.07 8.81
CA VAL A 104 9.11 19.90 9.60
C VAL A 104 9.05 20.63 10.94
N HIS A 105 8.51 21.85 10.99
CA HIS A 105 8.39 22.62 12.24
C HIS A 105 7.47 21.96 13.25
N GLN A 106 6.35 21.36 12.79
CA GLN A 106 5.43 20.64 13.67
C GLN A 106 6.11 19.39 14.24
N MET A 107 6.83 18.63 13.41
CA MET A 107 7.60 17.48 13.92
C MET A 107 8.65 17.91 14.93
N GLN A 108 9.39 18.99 14.66
CA GLN A 108 10.37 19.54 15.60
C GLN A 108 9.73 19.94 16.94
N ALA A 109 8.53 20.51 16.91
CA ALA A 109 7.77 20.85 18.11
C ALA A 109 7.28 19.61 18.88
N ALA A 110 7.05 18.49 18.19
CA ALA A 110 6.63 17.22 18.80
C ALA A 110 7.80 16.40 19.39
N LEU A 111 9.02 16.51 18.84
CA LEU A 111 10.18 15.72 19.25
C LEU A 111 10.44 15.66 20.77
N PRO A 112 10.33 16.75 21.54
CA PRO A 112 10.55 16.71 23.00
C PRO A 112 9.61 15.77 23.77
N PHE A 113 8.52 15.34 23.14
CA PHE A 113 7.48 14.49 23.75
C PHE A 113 7.58 13.02 23.29
N ASN A 114 8.65 12.64 22.61
CA ASN A 114 8.96 11.27 22.19
C ASN A 114 7.89 10.60 21.29
N PRO A 115 7.52 11.18 20.13
CA PRO A 115 6.66 10.50 19.18
C PRO A 115 7.35 9.22 18.66
N TYR A 116 6.62 8.10 18.60
CA TYR A 116 7.19 6.81 18.21
C TYR A 116 6.40 6.03 17.16
N GLY A 117 5.20 6.46 16.82
CA GLY A 117 4.42 5.88 15.72
C GLY A 117 3.70 6.97 14.96
N GLY A 118 3.49 6.79 13.66
CA GLY A 118 2.78 7.76 12.85
C GLY A 118 2.16 7.16 11.60
N PHE A 119 0.99 7.66 11.23
CA PHE A 119 0.30 7.27 10.00
C PHE A 119 -0.39 8.48 9.37
N VAL A 120 -0.30 8.62 8.05
CA VAL A 120 -0.95 9.70 7.29
C VAL A 120 -1.92 9.09 6.28
N SER A 121 -3.11 9.68 6.19
CA SER A 121 -4.09 9.41 5.16
C SER A 121 -4.58 10.72 4.57
N GLU A 122 -4.59 10.84 3.25
CA GLU A 122 -5.12 11.98 2.50
C GLU A 122 -6.24 11.51 1.56
N MET A 123 -7.38 12.17 1.68
CA MET A 123 -8.63 11.83 1.02
C MET A 123 -9.21 13.08 0.35
N ALA A 124 -9.89 12.91 -0.77
CA ALA A 124 -10.44 13.99 -1.59
C ALA A 124 -11.61 13.52 -2.46
N ASP A 125 -12.08 14.37 -3.36
CA ASP A 125 -13.15 14.08 -4.32
C ASP A 125 -12.74 13.15 -5.48
N THR A 126 -11.45 13.11 -5.78
CA THR A 126 -10.86 12.51 -6.98
C THR A 126 -9.51 11.88 -6.64
N PRO A 127 -9.09 10.83 -7.38
CA PRO A 127 -7.74 10.30 -7.25
C PRO A 127 -6.70 11.39 -7.51
N TYR A 128 -5.48 11.22 -7.01
CA TYR A 128 -4.44 12.22 -7.14
C TYR A 128 -4.23 12.63 -8.62
N LEU A 129 -4.64 13.85 -8.96
CA LEU A 129 -4.34 14.48 -10.23
C LEU A 129 -3.01 15.22 -10.05
N ALA A 130 -2.07 15.06 -10.99
CA ALA A 130 -0.78 15.76 -10.96
C ALA A 130 -0.91 17.29 -10.88
N ASN A 131 -2.12 17.84 -11.10
CA ASN A 131 -2.45 19.23 -10.89
C ASN A 131 -3.22 19.41 -9.58
N HIS A 132 -2.68 20.19 -8.65
CA HIS A 132 -3.34 20.63 -7.42
C HIS A 132 -4.45 21.63 -7.74
N LEU A 133 -5.59 21.14 -8.23
CA LEU A 133 -6.80 21.96 -8.31
C LEU A 133 -7.32 22.20 -6.89
N ALA A 134 -7.88 23.38 -6.63
CA ALA A 134 -8.61 23.64 -5.39
C ALA A 134 -9.81 22.69 -5.35
N SER A 135 -9.71 21.68 -4.48
CA SER A 135 -10.62 20.54 -4.42
C SER A 135 -10.80 20.17 -2.96
N PRO A 136 -11.98 19.71 -2.54
CA PRO A 136 -12.21 19.25 -1.18
C PRO A 136 -11.20 18.16 -0.83
N MET A 137 -10.52 18.34 0.30
CA MET A 137 -9.52 17.39 0.77
C MET A 137 -9.54 17.37 2.29
N VAL A 138 -9.39 16.19 2.86
CA VAL A 138 -9.02 16.02 4.26
C VAL A 138 -7.72 15.22 4.31
N LYS A 139 -6.77 15.67 5.11
CA LYS A 139 -5.60 14.90 5.49
C LYS A 139 -5.62 14.68 6.99
N VAL A 140 -5.56 13.42 7.40
CA VAL A 140 -5.45 12.99 8.79
C VAL A 140 -4.06 12.44 9.03
N VAL A 141 -3.42 12.96 10.07
CA VAL A 141 -2.15 12.45 10.60
C VAL A 141 -2.43 11.97 12.02
N LEU A 142 -2.10 10.71 12.28
CA LEU A 142 -2.08 10.13 13.61
C LEU A 142 -0.63 10.04 14.08
N ILE A 143 -0.35 10.45 15.31
CA ILE A 143 0.98 10.35 15.91
C ILE A 143 0.85 9.78 17.32
N ALA A 144 1.50 8.65 17.59
CA ALA A 144 1.51 7.99 18.89
C ALA A 144 2.60 8.54 19.81
N PHE A 145 2.23 8.80 21.06
CA PHE A 145 3.08 9.30 22.15
C PHE A 145 3.01 8.37 23.37
N PRO A 146 3.99 8.44 24.29
CA PRO A 146 4.10 7.45 25.37
C PRO A 146 2.92 7.46 26.34
N ASP A 147 2.26 8.61 26.48
CA ASP A 147 1.12 8.81 27.37
C ASP A 147 0.26 10.00 26.93
N ASP A 148 -0.91 10.14 27.55
CA ASP A 148 -1.89 11.19 27.29
C ASP A 148 -1.31 12.61 27.52
N SER A 149 -0.45 12.77 28.52
CA SER A 149 0.17 14.07 28.85
C SER A 149 1.13 14.50 27.74
N SER A 150 1.94 13.57 27.24
CA SER A 150 2.89 13.79 26.15
C SER A 150 2.17 14.12 24.86
N ALA A 151 1.06 13.42 24.54
CA ALA A 151 0.23 13.75 23.38
C ALA A 151 -0.41 15.14 23.50
N ALA A 152 -0.99 15.49 24.65
CA ALA A 152 -1.61 16.80 24.87
C ALA A 152 -0.60 17.95 24.75
N ALA A 153 0.59 17.78 25.34
CA ALA A 153 1.67 18.76 25.25
C ALA A 153 2.21 18.88 23.83
N ALA A 154 2.36 17.77 23.11
CA ALA A 154 2.77 17.77 21.71
C ALA A 154 1.73 18.45 20.80
N ALA A 155 0.44 18.14 20.92
CA ALA A 155 -0.62 18.81 20.16
C ALA A 155 -0.57 20.34 20.35
N THR A 156 -0.39 20.78 21.60
CA THR A 156 -0.26 22.21 21.94
C THR A 156 0.97 22.84 21.30
N ALA A 157 2.13 22.18 21.40
CA ALA A 157 3.38 22.68 20.82
C ALA A 157 3.33 22.73 19.29
N MET A 158 2.77 21.70 18.65
CA MET A 158 2.58 21.63 17.20
C MET A 158 1.65 22.73 16.70
N ALA A 159 0.47 22.89 17.32
CA ALA A 159 -0.49 23.93 16.97
C ALA A 159 0.11 25.33 17.14
N ALA A 160 0.80 25.59 18.26
CA ALA A 160 1.45 26.88 18.51
C ALA A 160 2.58 27.17 17.50
N SER A 161 3.38 26.15 17.16
CA SER A 161 4.45 26.29 16.18
C SER A 161 3.90 26.59 14.78
N ASP A 162 2.78 25.99 14.40
CA ASP A 162 2.13 26.22 13.11
C ASP A 162 1.42 27.58 13.05
N PHE A 163 0.71 27.94 14.12
CA PHE A 163 0.04 29.24 14.26
C PHE A 163 1.04 30.39 14.07
N ALA A 164 2.25 30.27 14.61
CA ALA A 164 3.28 31.30 14.54
C ALA A 164 3.90 31.51 13.14
N LEU A 165 3.65 30.63 12.16
CA LEU A 165 4.20 30.78 10.81
C LEU A 165 3.55 31.91 10.02
N ASN A 166 2.32 32.28 10.35
CA ASN A 166 1.59 33.32 9.65
C ASN A 166 0.84 34.22 10.63
N ASN A 167 1.19 35.51 10.65
CA ASN A 167 0.55 36.50 11.52
C ASN A 167 -0.95 36.74 11.20
N ALA A 168 -1.43 36.29 10.04
CA ALA A 168 -2.85 36.33 9.68
C ALA A 168 -3.65 35.12 10.20
N ASN A 169 -2.98 34.14 10.82
CA ASN A 169 -3.68 33.03 11.46
C ASN A 169 -4.65 33.55 12.52
N THR A 170 -5.88 33.07 12.43
CA THR A 170 -6.95 33.38 13.37
C THR A 170 -7.38 32.09 14.05
N PRO A 171 -7.51 32.06 15.39
CA PRO A 171 -8.01 30.89 16.09
C PRO A 171 -9.46 30.60 15.69
N VAL A 172 -9.81 29.33 15.61
CA VAL A 172 -11.13 28.84 15.23
C VAL A 172 -11.61 27.85 16.28
N SER A 173 -12.85 27.98 16.73
CA SER A 173 -13.48 26.99 17.60
C SER A 173 -14.22 25.94 16.76
N VAL A 174 -14.13 24.68 17.18
CA VAL A 174 -14.94 23.57 16.64
C VAL A 174 -15.89 23.14 17.78
N PRO A 175 -17.14 23.63 17.83
CA PRO A 175 -17.96 23.59 19.05
C PRO A 175 -18.20 22.20 19.64
N ASP A 176 -18.33 21.17 18.79
CA ASP A 176 -18.51 19.78 19.19
C ASP A 176 -17.19 19.05 19.51
N GLN A 177 -16.05 19.70 19.26
CA GLN A 177 -14.69 19.22 19.54
C GLN A 177 -13.89 20.31 20.28
N PRO A 178 -14.28 20.70 21.50
CA PRO A 178 -13.67 21.85 22.19
C PRO A 178 -12.19 21.64 22.57
N ALA A 179 -11.68 20.41 22.51
CA ALA A 179 -10.27 20.09 22.72
C ALA A 179 -9.42 20.32 21.46
N ALA A 180 -10.03 20.57 20.30
CA ALA A 180 -9.33 20.82 19.05
C ALA A 180 -8.73 22.25 19.06
N LEU A 181 -7.44 22.32 18.77
CA LEU A 181 -6.67 23.54 18.60
C LEU A 181 -6.66 23.85 17.11
N SER A 182 -7.55 24.72 16.65
CA SER A 182 -7.70 25.02 15.22
C SER A 182 -7.33 26.46 14.91
N HIS A 183 -6.73 26.67 13.75
CA HIS A 183 -6.55 27.99 13.17
C HIS A 183 -6.60 27.94 11.66
N TRP A 184 -6.95 29.08 11.08
CA TRP A 184 -7.02 29.26 9.65
C TRP A 184 -6.52 30.65 9.27
N VAL A 185 -6.15 30.81 8.02
CA VAL A 185 -5.90 32.13 7.43
C VAL A 185 -7.15 32.51 6.64
N PRO A 186 -7.86 33.61 6.96
CA PRO A 186 -9.12 33.98 6.30
C PRO A 186 -9.06 34.25 4.80
N THR A 187 -7.91 34.09 4.14
CA THR A 187 -7.75 34.20 2.68
C THR A 187 -7.46 32.85 2.02
N TYR A 188 -7.29 31.78 2.79
CA TYR A 188 -7.00 30.44 2.29
C TYR A 188 -8.24 29.56 2.48
N ALA A 189 -8.41 28.61 1.55
CA ALA A 189 -9.50 27.64 1.61
C ALA A 189 -9.11 26.38 2.39
N ASP A 190 -8.23 26.51 3.38
CA ASP A 190 -7.79 25.42 4.25
C ASP A 190 -7.78 25.82 5.74
N ILE A 191 -7.85 24.80 6.59
CA ILE A 191 -7.78 24.93 8.05
C ILE A 191 -6.87 23.83 8.62
N GLY A 192 -6.04 24.19 9.58
CA GLY A 192 -5.23 23.25 10.37
C GLY A 192 -5.85 23.05 11.75
N SER A 193 -5.85 21.81 12.24
CA SER A 193 -6.37 21.49 13.57
C SER A 193 -5.61 20.35 14.23
N TRP A 194 -5.34 20.47 15.53
CA TRP A 194 -4.69 19.45 16.35
C TRP A 194 -5.55 19.09 17.55
N MET A 195 -5.73 17.81 17.82
CA MET A 195 -6.43 17.35 19.01
C MET A 195 -5.71 16.12 19.57
N ALA A 196 -5.42 16.12 20.87
CA ALA A 196 -4.99 14.92 21.56
C ALA A 196 -6.21 14.06 21.92
N TYR A 197 -6.15 12.79 21.59
CA TYR A 197 -7.11 11.77 22.01
C TYR A 197 -6.33 10.62 22.65
N ARG A 198 -6.41 10.52 23.99
CA ARG A 198 -5.50 9.69 24.78
C ARG A 198 -4.05 10.00 24.40
N SER A 199 -3.21 8.99 24.21
CA SER A 199 -1.81 9.15 23.83
C SER A 199 -1.57 9.32 22.32
N VAL A 200 -2.61 9.66 21.54
CA VAL A 200 -2.50 9.93 20.10
C VAL A 200 -2.83 11.39 19.80
N VAL A 201 -1.98 12.07 19.03
CA VAL A 201 -2.33 13.34 18.41
C VAL A 201 -2.99 13.08 17.06
N ILE A 202 -4.17 13.64 16.87
CA ILE A 202 -4.90 13.70 15.62
C ILE A 202 -4.70 15.09 15.03
N HIS A 203 -3.88 15.18 13.98
CA HIS A 203 -3.71 16.41 13.21
C HIS A 203 -4.52 16.30 11.92
N VAL A 204 -5.36 17.29 11.67
CA VAL A 204 -6.25 17.37 10.51
C VAL A 204 -5.93 18.63 9.73
N ILE A 205 -5.75 18.47 8.41
CA ILE A 205 -5.84 19.58 7.46
C ILE A 205 -7.09 19.33 6.63
N ALA A 206 -8.03 20.27 6.65
CA ALA A 206 -9.18 20.25 5.77
C ALA A 206 -9.07 21.39 4.76
N GLN A 207 -9.44 21.11 3.52
CA GLN A 207 -9.47 22.06 2.42
C GLN A 207 -10.84 21.99 1.74
N ALA A 208 -11.33 23.14 1.30
CA ALA A 208 -12.55 23.31 0.52
C ALA A 208 -12.24 23.94 -0.84
N GLU A 209 -13.22 23.93 -1.75
CA GLU A 209 -13.09 24.63 -3.05
C GLU A 209 -13.04 26.14 -2.86
N GLU A 210 -13.88 26.64 -1.96
CA GLU A 210 -13.98 28.05 -1.62
C GLU A 210 -13.51 28.29 -0.19
N ASN A 211 -13.11 29.52 0.08
CA ASN A 211 -12.75 29.99 1.41
C ASN A 211 -14.00 30.15 2.28
N ASN A 212 -14.47 29.02 2.84
CA ASN A 212 -15.69 28.91 3.62
C ASN A 212 -15.41 28.25 4.97
N LEU A 213 -15.37 29.05 6.04
CA LEU A 213 -15.06 28.58 7.39
C LEU A 213 -16.07 27.54 7.92
N ASP A 214 -17.36 27.69 7.59
CA ASP A 214 -18.40 26.78 8.06
C ASP A 214 -18.24 25.39 7.44
N GLN A 215 -17.87 25.34 6.15
CA GLN A 215 -17.54 24.08 5.48
C GLN A 215 -16.30 23.43 6.08
N LEU A 216 -15.24 24.21 6.29
CA LEU A 216 -13.98 23.74 6.86
C LEU A 216 -14.16 23.19 8.29
N THR A 217 -14.86 23.92 9.15
CA THR A 217 -15.17 23.48 10.52
C THR A 217 -16.11 22.27 10.54
N GLY A 218 -17.06 22.20 9.60
CA GLY A 218 -17.91 21.02 9.41
C GLY A 218 -17.12 19.76 9.03
N LEU A 219 -16.10 19.87 8.17
CA LEU A 219 -15.20 18.77 7.86
C LEU A 219 -14.39 18.36 9.09
N LEU A 220 -13.79 19.30 9.83
CA LEU A 220 -13.06 19.01 11.07
C LEU A 220 -13.93 18.25 12.09
N SER A 221 -15.14 18.73 12.35
CA SER A 221 -16.11 18.10 13.25
C SER A 221 -16.36 16.63 12.88
N LYS A 222 -16.73 16.37 11.62
CA LYS A 222 -16.99 15.01 11.12
C LYS A 222 -15.74 14.13 11.19
N THR A 223 -14.58 14.66 10.81
CA THR A 223 -13.30 13.95 10.86
C THR A 223 -12.95 13.53 12.28
N TYR A 224 -12.99 14.44 13.26
CA TYR A 224 -12.70 14.10 14.65
C TYR A 224 -13.70 13.11 15.23
N GLN A 225 -14.99 13.28 14.94
CA GLN A 225 -16.02 12.36 15.42
C GLN A 225 -15.80 10.93 14.88
N ALA A 226 -15.44 10.79 13.61
CA ALA A 226 -15.17 9.49 13.00
C ALA A 226 -13.82 8.89 13.46
N GLN A 227 -12.76 9.71 13.49
CA GLN A 227 -11.42 9.28 13.88
C GLN A 227 -11.34 8.83 15.35
N THR A 228 -12.02 9.53 16.27
CA THR A 228 -12.07 9.13 17.68
C THR A 228 -12.83 7.82 17.88
N ARG A 229 -13.87 7.53 17.08
CA ARG A 229 -14.54 6.21 17.08
C ARG A 229 -13.57 5.09 16.67
N LYS A 230 -12.75 5.31 15.64
CA LYS A 230 -11.76 4.32 15.19
C LYS A 230 -10.66 4.07 16.22
N LEU A 231 -10.27 5.10 16.98
CA LEU A 231 -9.27 5.02 18.03
C LEU A 231 -9.81 4.52 19.39
N ALA A 232 -11.12 4.35 19.56
CA ALA A 232 -11.71 4.01 20.87
C ALA A 232 -11.13 2.74 21.50
N ASN A 233 -10.80 1.75 20.65
CA ASN A 233 -10.22 0.47 21.04
C ASN A 233 -8.72 0.34 20.72
N TYR A 234 -8.08 1.41 20.23
CA TYR A 234 -6.65 1.41 20.00
C TYR A 234 -5.93 1.45 21.34
N LEU A 235 -5.01 0.50 21.52
CA LEU A 235 -4.11 0.39 22.66
C LEU A 235 -2.68 0.55 22.14
N PRO A 236 -2.05 1.71 22.38
CA PRO A 236 -0.67 1.94 22.01
C PRO A 236 0.26 0.95 22.72
N VAL A 237 1.30 0.53 22.02
CA VAL A 237 2.37 -0.28 22.62
C VAL A 237 3.16 0.59 23.60
N ALA A 238 3.52 0.05 24.76
CA ALA A 238 4.35 0.77 25.72
C ALA A 238 5.71 1.11 25.10
N LEU A 239 6.24 2.31 25.37
CA LEU A 239 7.44 2.82 24.67
C LEU A 239 8.66 1.88 24.81
N ASP A 240 8.81 1.22 25.96
CA ASP A 240 9.87 0.26 26.26
C ASP A 240 9.67 -1.11 25.59
N GLU A 241 8.47 -1.41 25.11
CA GLU A 241 8.17 -2.63 24.36
C GLU A 241 8.28 -2.46 22.84
N VAL A 242 8.33 -1.21 22.35
CA VAL A 242 8.33 -0.91 20.90
C VAL A 242 9.44 -1.66 20.17
N GLU A 243 10.68 -1.67 20.69
CA GLU A 243 11.80 -2.33 20.01
C GLU A 243 11.69 -3.86 19.93
N THR A 244 10.77 -4.46 20.70
CA THR A 244 10.51 -5.90 20.71
C THR A 244 9.47 -6.32 19.69
N LEU A 245 8.76 -5.37 19.07
CA LEU A 245 7.71 -5.66 18.11
C LEU A 245 8.27 -6.39 16.88
N SER A 246 7.62 -7.49 16.54
CA SER A 246 7.89 -8.26 15.34
C SER A 246 7.10 -7.69 14.15
N LEU A 247 7.79 -7.48 13.04
CA LEU A 247 7.17 -7.13 11.76
C LEU A 247 6.35 -8.29 11.20
N ASP A 248 6.83 -9.51 11.39
CA ASP A 248 6.24 -10.71 10.81
C ASP A 248 6.07 -11.81 11.85
N ARG A 249 5.13 -11.56 12.77
CA ARG A 249 4.79 -12.47 13.87
C ARG A 249 4.40 -13.87 13.37
N ASP A 250 3.70 -13.93 12.24
CA ASP A 250 3.15 -15.17 11.67
C ASP A 250 4.07 -15.78 10.60
N LYS A 251 5.26 -15.21 10.37
CA LYS A 251 6.27 -15.68 9.40
C LYS A 251 5.76 -15.73 7.96
N LEU A 252 4.86 -14.82 7.59
CA LEU A 252 4.27 -14.65 6.27
C LEU A 252 5.28 -14.16 5.22
N LEU A 253 6.17 -13.23 5.54
CA LEU A 253 7.20 -12.75 4.61
C LEU A 253 8.19 -13.86 4.26
N THR A 254 8.45 -14.80 5.18
CA THR A 254 9.27 -15.99 4.87
C THR A 254 8.55 -17.01 3.99
N ARG A 255 7.23 -16.85 3.75
CA ARG A 255 6.46 -17.68 2.82
C ARG A 255 6.38 -17.06 1.43
N LEU A 256 7.08 -15.97 1.16
CA LEU A 256 7.22 -15.37 -0.16
C LEU A 256 8.63 -15.61 -0.72
N VAL A 257 8.73 -15.89 -2.03
CA VAL A 257 10.02 -15.95 -2.72
C VAL A 257 10.70 -14.58 -2.59
N ASN A 258 11.93 -14.54 -2.11
CA ASN A 258 12.67 -13.29 -2.00
C ASN A 258 13.33 -12.91 -3.34
N THR A 259 13.02 -11.71 -3.84
CA THR A 259 13.57 -11.16 -5.09
C THR A 259 14.18 -9.77 -4.92
N ALA A 260 14.19 -9.22 -3.71
CA ALA A 260 14.57 -7.84 -3.42
C ALA A 260 15.28 -7.72 -2.06
N ASP A 261 15.56 -6.49 -1.62
CA ASP A 261 16.04 -6.28 -0.26
C ASP A 261 14.93 -6.59 0.77
N THR A 262 15.35 -7.07 1.94
CA THR A 262 14.45 -7.41 3.07
C THR A 262 14.46 -6.31 4.13
N ILE A 263 14.79 -5.07 3.74
CA ILE A 263 14.81 -3.93 4.65
C ILE A 263 13.35 -3.55 4.92
N PRO A 264 12.87 -3.60 6.17
CA PRO A 264 11.50 -3.26 6.48
C PRO A 264 11.08 -1.89 5.94
N ASP A 265 9.97 -1.89 5.21
CA ASP A 265 9.41 -0.72 4.55
C ASP A 265 7.90 -0.90 4.41
N ALA A 266 7.14 0.16 4.72
CA ALA A 266 5.68 0.12 4.73
C ALA A 266 5.04 -0.14 3.35
N ARG A 267 5.81 -0.08 2.24
CA ARG A 267 5.31 -0.34 0.89
C ARG A 267 5.91 -1.58 0.28
N THR A 268 7.20 -1.83 0.50
CA THR A 268 7.92 -2.88 -0.21
C THR A 268 8.26 -4.08 0.65
N PHE A 269 8.23 -3.99 1.98
CA PHE A 269 8.58 -5.13 2.82
C PHE A 269 7.96 -5.03 4.23
N ALA A 270 6.71 -5.47 4.38
CA ALA A 270 5.97 -5.41 5.64
C ALA A 270 4.77 -6.36 5.68
N VAL A 271 4.22 -6.57 6.88
CA VAL A 271 2.93 -7.23 7.09
C VAL A 271 1.92 -6.20 7.57
N HIS A 272 0.76 -6.18 6.93
CA HIS A 272 -0.31 -5.22 7.17
C HIS A 272 -1.56 -5.93 7.71
N GLY A 273 -2.33 -5.22 8.53
CA GLY A 273 -3.74 -5.56 8.70
C GLY A 273 -4.57 -5.09 7.50
N PRO A 274 -5.82 -5.57 7.36
CA PRO A 274 -6.66 -5.28 6.21
C PRO A 274 -6.94 -3.78 6.00
N ASN A 275 -7.16 -3.01 7.07
CA ASN A 275 -7.55 -1.60 6.94
C ASN A 275 -6.37 -0.74 6.48
N THR A 276 -5.17 -0.96 7.03
CA THR A 276 -3.94 -0.26 6.64
C THR A 276 -3.60 -0.58 5.20
N PHE A 277 -3.64 -1.87 4.82
CA PHE A 277 -3.34 -2.26 3.46
C PHE A 277 -4.33 -1.64 2.47
N ALA A 278 -5.62 -1.65 2.79
CA ALA A 278 -6.64 -1.00 1.97
C ALA A 278 -6.38 0.51 1.82
N THR A 279 -6.03 1.19 2.91
CA THR A 279 -5.72 2.63 2.91
C THR A 279 -4.51 2.99 2.06
N ILE A 280 -3.50 2.11 2.00
CA ILE A 280 -2.27 2.35 1.25
C ILE A 280 -2.45 2.06 -0.26
N THR A 281 -3.35 1.16 -0.63
CA THR A 281 -3.38 0.56 -1.98
C THR A 281 -4.63 0.85 -2.80
N SER A 282 -5.73 1.26 -2.17
CA SER A 282 -7.01 1.50 -2.85
C SER A 282 -7.40 2.97 -2.88
N THR A 283 -8.10 3.37 -3.93
CA THR A 283 -8.82 4.66 -3.99
C THR A 283 -10.16 4.62 -3.25
N ASP A 284 -10.71 3.44 -2.98
CA ASP A 284 -11.84 3.21 -2.06
C ASP A 284 -11.42 2.19 -0.99
N PRO A 285 -10.72 2.64 0.07
CA PRO A 285 -10.26 1.76 1.13
C PRO A 285 -11.42 1.19 1.96
N ALA A 286 -12.57 1.88 2.02
CA ALA A 286 -13.72 1.42 2.77
C ALA A 286 -14.38 0.20 2.11
N GLU A 287 -14.50 0.21 0.78
CA GLU A 287 -14.97 -0.95 0.02
C GLU A 287 -13.99 -2.13 0.14
N LEU A 288 -12.70 -1.89 -0.10
CA LEU A 288 -11.69 -2.95 -0.04
C LEU A 288 -11.55 -3.56 1.36
N ALA A 289 -11.58 -2.75 2.42
CA ALA A 289 -11.54 -3.24 3.80
C ALA A 289 -12.76 -4.13 4.13
N ARG A 290 -13.97 -3.72 3.71
CA ARG A 290 -15.19 -4.54 3.88
C ARG A 290 -15.09 -5.85 3.09
N GLU A 291 -14.53 -5.79 1.89
CA GLU A 291 -14.32 -6.99 1.07
C GLU A 291 -13.37 -7.97 1.79
N TYR A 292 -12.21 -7.50 2.23
CA TYR A 292 -11.25 -8.29 3.00
C TYR A 292 -11.87 -8.91 4.24
N GLU A 293 -12.60 -8.13 5.04
CA GLU A 293 -13.31 -8.64 6.22
C GLU A 293 -14.32 -9.74 5.84
N SER A 294 -15.18 -9.47 4.85
CA SER A 294 -16.23 -10.41 4.41
C SER A 294 -15.67 -11.72 3.84
N ARG A 295 -14.46 -11.67 3.29
CA ARG A 295 -13.76 -12.81 2.68
C ARG A 295 -12.74 -13.47 3.61
N GLY A 296 -12.62 -12.99 4.84
CA GLY A 296 -11.77 -13.59 5.87
C GLY A 296 -10.28 -13.33 5.69
N VAL A 297 -9.88 -12.26 5.00
CA VAL A 297 -8.48 -11.80 4.96
C VAL A 297 -8.14 -11.19 6.33
N THR A 298 -7.06 -11.68 6.94
CA THR A 298 -6.63 -11.29 8.29
C THR A 298 -5.30 -10.55 8.33
N ALA A 299 -4.46 -10.75 7.32
CA ALA A 299 -3.22 -10.01 7.12
C ALA A 299 -2.79 -10.06 5.65
N VAL A 300 -2.00 -9.08 5.24
CA VAL A 300 -1.37 -9.05 3.91
C VAL A 300 0.12 -8.81 4.09
N ALA A 301 0.94 -9.77 3.68
CA ALA A 301 2.39 -9.59 3.63
C ALA A 301 2.81 -9.13 2.24
N VAL A 302 3.67 -8.13 2.18
CA VAL A 302 4.17 -7.53 0.94
C VAL A 302 5.67 -7.76 0.87
N SER A 303 6.14 -8.32 -0.24
CA SER A 303 7.56 -8.42 -0.58
C SER A 303 7.76 -7.93 -2.01
N ASP A 304 8.17 -6.68 -2.13
CA ASP A 304 8.26 -5.90 -3.37
C ASP A 304 6.93 -5.95 -4.13
N ASN A 305 6.90 -6.53 -5.32
CA ASN A 305 5.69 -6.68 -6.13
C ASN A 305 4.85 -7.94 -5.81
N LYS A 306 5.14 -8.67 -4.73
CA LYS A 306 4.44 -9.92 -4.35
C LYS A 306 3.60 -9.72 -3.10
N TYR A 307 2.46 -10.39 -3.06
CA TYR A 307 1.52 -10.31 -1.94
C TYR A 307 1.20 -11.71 -1.43
N LEU A 308 1.16 -11.87 -0.12
CA LEU A 308 0.63 -13.06 0.55
C LEU A 308 -0.53 -12.65 1.43
N TYR A 309 -1.73 -13.05 1.04
CA TYR A 309 -2.93 -12.86 1.83
C TYR A 309 -3.03 -14.01 2.82
N LYS A 310 -3.06 -13.72 4.13
CA LYS A 310 -3.41 -14.68 5.16
C LYS A 310 -4.92 -14.67 5.36
N LEU A 311 -5.56 -15.79 5.12
CA LEU A 311 -6.99 -15.98 5.28
C LEU A 311 -7.31 -16.78 6.55
N ARG A 312 -8.58 -16.77 6.93
CA ARG A 312 -9.08 -17.47 8.11
C ARG A 312 -8.87 -18.97 8.02
N ASP A 313 -9.13 -19.54 6.85
CA ASP A 313 -9.14 -20.99 6.61
C ASP A 313 -9.05 -21.31 5.09
N ALA A 314 -8.85 -22.58 4.76
CA ALA A 314 -8.70 -23.02 3.36
C ALA A 314 -9.95 -22.81 2.50
N GLU A 315 -11.15 -22.80 3.09
CA GLU A 315 -12.39 -22.53 2.36
C GLU A 315 -12.44 -21.06 1.93
N THR A 316 -12.09 -20.15 2.84
CA THR A 316 -11.95 -18.73 2.54
C THR A 316 -10.85 -18.48 1.51
N THR A 317 -9.71 -19.18 1.57
CA THR A 317 -8.67 -19.12 0.53
C THR A 317 -9.23 -19.45 -0.84
N LYS A 318 -9.94 -20.57 -0.98
CA LYS A 318 -10.53 -20.97 -2.26
C LYS A 318 -11.55 -19.94 -2.78
N SER A 319 -12.42 -19.45 -1.90
CA SER A 319 -13.40 -18.42 -2.25
C SER A 319 -12.74 -17.11 -2.70
N PHE A 320 -11.69 -16.69 -1.99
CA PHE A 320 -10.94 -15.48 -2.32
C PHE A 320 -10.13 -15.60 -3.60
N THR A 321 -9.51 -16.76 -3.86
CA THR A 321 -8.83 -17.04 -5.13
C THR A 321 -9.78 -16.94 -6.31
N ASN A 322 -10.98 -17.53 -6.21
CA ASN A 322 -12.00 -17.40 -7.26
C ASN A 322 -12.42 -15.95 -7.45
N HIS A 323 -12.58 -15.21 -6.35
CA HIS A 323 -12.88 -13.79 -6.44
C HIS A 323 -11.81 -13.00 -7.17
N LEU A 324 -10.52 -13.17 -6.82
CA LEU A 324 -9.42 -12.49 -7.50
C LEU A 324 -9.24 -12.96 -8.96
N ALA A 325 -9.67 -14.18 -9.29
CA ALA A 325 -9.68 -14.69 -10.66
C ALA A 325 -10.78 -14.03 -11.53
N ASP A 326 -11.95 -13.78 -10.94
CA ASP A 326 -13.12 -13.21 -11.64
C ASP A 326 -13.13 -11.68 -11.63
N ALA A 327 -12.59 -11.06 -10.59
CA ALA A 327 -12.51 -9.62 -10.44
C ALA A 327 -11.32 -9.08 -11.24
N PRO A 328 -11.52 -8.11 -12.14
CA PRO A 328 -10.40 -7.35 -12.66
C PRO A 328 -9.81 -6.57 -11.48
N THR A 329 -8.49 -6.69 -11.28
CA THR A 329 -7.72 -5.62 -10.64
C THR A 329 -7.90 -4.31 -11.44
N VAL A 330 -7.19 -3.23 -11.13
CA VAL A 330 -7.25 -2.03 -12.01
C VAL A 330 -6.87 -2.34 -13.47
N SER A 331 -6.10 -3.40 -13.72
CA SER A 331 -5.87 -3.98 -15.06
C SER A 331 -6.88 -5.10 -15.38
N LYS A 332 -7.33 -5.18 -16.65
CA LYS A 332 -8.17 -6.29 -17.12
C LYS A 332 -7.31 -7.50 -17.46
N TYR A 333 -7.64 -8.65 -16.90
CA TYR A 333 -6.88 -9.89 -17.08
C TYR A 333 -7.70 -10.95 -17.81
N THR A 334 -7.02 -11.74 -18.64
CA THR A 334 -7.54 -12.97 -19.21
C THR A 334 -6.75 -14.16 -18.70
N ARG A 335 -7.46 -15.23 -18.32
CA ARG A 335 -6.84 -16.47 -17.86
C ARG A 335 -5.97 -17.07 -18.96
N MET A 336 -4.80 -17.58 -18.57
CA MET A 336 -3.90 -18.36 -19.42
C MET A 336 -3.66 -19.74 -18.79
N GLY A 337 -2.97 -20.64 -19.50
CA GLY A 337 -2.57 -21.91 -18.90
C GLY A 337 -1.75 -21.66 -17.64
N GLY A 338 -2.04 -22.39 -16.56
CA GLY A 338 -1.26 -22.34 -15.31
C GLY A 338 0.09 -23.07 -15.46
N ILE A 339 0.65 -23.54 -14.35
CA ILE A 339 1.88 -24.34 -14.35
C ILE A 339 1.51 -25.81 -14.61
N SER A 340 2.28 -26.48 -15.47
CA SER A 340 2.07 -27.91 -15.74
C SER A 340 2.28 -28.72 -14.47
N GLY A 341 1.27 -29.52 -14.11
CA GLY A 341 1.28 -30.40 -12.94
C GLY A 341 0.63 -29.83 -11.67
N VAL A 342 0.16 -28.57 -11.67
CA VAL A 342 -0.51 -27.95 -10.53
C VAL A 342 -1.79 -27.24 -10.97
N GLU A 343 -2.94 -27.86 -10.71
CA GLU A 343 -4.25 -27.37 -11.19
C GLU A 343 -4.77 -26.14 -10.42
N ASP A 344 -4.35 -25.99 -9.16
CA ASP A 344 -4.83 -24.92 -8.28
C ASP A 344 -4.18 -23.55 -8.58
N ILE A 345 -3.10 -23.52 -9.36
CA ILE A 345 -2.44 -22.27 -9.78
C ILE A 345 -3.14 -21.69 -10.99
N ALA A 346 -3.69 -20.49 -10.83
CA ALA A 346 -4.32 -19.75 -11.91
C ALA A 346 -3.41 -18.58 -12.36
N CYS A 347 -3.00 -18.58 -13.62
CA CYS A 347 -2.22 -17.50 -14.20
C CYS A 347 -3.06 -16.67 -15.18
N PHE A 348 -2.68 -15.41 -15.34
CA PHE A 348 -3.41 -14.44 -16.14
C PHE A 348 -2.46 -13.48 -16.86
N GLN A 349 -2.91 -12.98 -18.01
CA GLN A 349 -2.26 -11.92 -18.76
C GLN A 349 -3.16 -10.69 -18.82
N ALA A 350 -2.59 -9.51 -18.57
CA ALA A 350 -3.27 -8.24 -18.72
C ALA A 350 -3.54 -7.97 -20.21
N THR A 351 -4.80 -7.66 -20.56
CA THR A 351 -5.23 -7.27 -21.91
C THR A 351 -5.29 -5.76 -22.08
N ASP A 352 -5.37 -5.03 -20.97
CA ASP A 352 -5.42 -3.56 -20.91
C ASP A 352 -4.67 -3.11 -19.65
N PRO A 353 -3.34 -2.95 -19.71
CA PRO A 353 -2.54 -2.56 -18.56
C PRO A 353 -2.85 -1.10 -18.18
N HIS A 354 -3.23 -0.86 -16.92
CA HIS A 354 -3.62 0.47 -16.47
C HIS A 354 -2.39 1.40 -16.35
N PRO A 355 -2.39 2.61 -16.94
CA PRO A 355 -1.20 3.47 -17.02
C PRO A 355 -0.71 4.02 -15.67
N THR A 356 -1.50 3.88 -14.60
CA THR A 356 -1.12 4.27 -13.24
C THR A 356 -0.51 3.13 -12.43
N GLU A 357 -0.52 1.90 -12.94
CA GLU A 357 0.25 0.80 -12.34
C GLU A 357 1.71 0.95 -12.78
N MET A 358 2.59 1.34 -11.85
CA MET A 358 4.03 1.24 -12.07
C MET A 358 4.40 -0.24 -12.30
N GLN A 359 5.13 -0.51 -13.39
CA GLN A 359 5.82 -1.73 -13.87
C GLN A 359 5.68 -3.09 -13.12
N ALA A 360 5.78 -4.19 -13.88
CA ALA A 360 5.66 -5.60 -13.46
C ALA A 360 4.23 -6.10 -13.17
N ARG A 361 3.24 -5.81 -14.03
CA ARG A 361 1.87 -6.35 -13.91
C ARG A 361 1.29 -6.88 -15.23
N ARG A 362 2.12 -7.14 -16.25
CA ARG A 362 1.60 -7.74 -17.49
C ARG A 362 1.08 -9.16 -17.27
N TYR A 363 1.72 -9.91 -16.39
CA TYR A 363 1.35 -11.27 -16.03
C TYR A 363 1.25 -11.40 -14.52
N ARG A 364 0.28 -12.20 -14.07
CA ARG A 364 0.12 -12.54 -12.66
C ARG A 364 -0.27 -14.00 -12.47
N CYS A 365 0.09 -14.58 -11.34
CA CYS A 365 -0.40 -15.90 -10.93
C CYS A 365 -0.90 -15.86 -9.50
N LEU A 366 -1.98 -16.60 -9.24
CA LEU A 366 -2.60 -16.84 -7.95
C LEU A 366 -2.23 -18.26 -7.50
N ILE A 367 -1.63 -18.37 -6.33
CA ILE A 367 -1.11 -19.62 -5.75
C ILE A 367 -1.77 -19.84 -4.38
N PRO A 368 -2.97 -20.44 -4.32
CA PRO A 368 -3.60 -20.80 -3.05
C PRO A 368 -2.86 -21.97 -2.39
N HIS A 369 -2.70 -21.90 -1.07
CA HIS A 369 -2.18 -23.01 -0.27
C HIS A 369 -2.69 -22.89 1.17
N GLU A 370 -3.39 -23.92 1.67
CA GLU A 370 -4.01 -23.90 3.00
C GLU A 370 -4.77 -22.58 3.27
N ASN A 371 -4.40 -21.85 4.33
CA ASN A 371 -4.98 -20.59 4.75
C ASN A 371 -4.25 -19.36 4.17
N VAL A 372 -3.45 -19.51 3.11
CA VAL A 372 -2.77 -18.39 2.44
C VAL A 372 -3.01 -18.40 0.92
N LEU A 373 -2.95 -17.22 0.33
CA LEU A 373 -2.95 -17.02 -1.12
C LEU A 373 -1.78 -16.12 -1.50
N ALA A 374 -0.84 -16.63 -2.28
CA ALA A 374 0.20 -15.80 -2.88
C ALA A 374 -0.27 -15.25 -4.23
N GLU A 375 0.02 -13.98 -4.47
CA GLU A 375 -0.14 -13.31 -5.76
C GLU A 375 1.22 -12.76 -6.20
N VAL A 376 1.69 -13.22 -7.36
CA VAL A 376 2.99 -12.86 -7.92
C VAL A 376 2.81 -12.25 -9.30
N PHE A 377 3.70 -11.33 -9.67
CA PHE A 377 3.61 -10.61 -10.93
C PHE A 377 4.95 -10.55 -11.68
N SER A 378 4.88 -10.44 -13.00
CA SER A 378 6.01 -10.17 -13.88
C SER A 378 5.56 -9.49 -15.18
N ASP A 379 6.51 -8.89 -15.91
CA ASP A 379 6.29 -8.41 -17.28
C ASP A 379 6.57 -9.47 -18.35
N GLN A 380 7.07 -10.66 -17.96
CA GLN A 380 7.36 -11.76 -18.87
C GLN A 380 6.62 -13.04 -18.47
N GLU A 381 6.02 -13.73 -19.45
CA GLU A 381 5.27 -14.96 -19.21
C GLU A 381 6.11 -16.07 -18.58
N THR A 382 7.30 -16.33 -19.13
CA THR A 382 8.19 -17.38 -18.61
C THR A 382 8.58 -17.10 -17.17
N ASP A 383 8.90 -15.84 -16.87
CA ASP A 383 9.33 -15.41 -15.55
C ASP A 383 8.22 -15.54 -14.50
N VAL A 384 6.98 -15.12 -14.80
CA VAL A 384 5.87 -15.30 -13.83
C VAL A 384 5.60 -16.78 -13.55
N ARG A 385 5.79 -17.66 -14.54
CA ARG A 385 5.57 -19.10 -14.38
C ARG A 385 6.65 -19.72 -13.50
N GLN A 386 7.90 -19.35 -13.72
CA GLN A 386 9.03 -19.80 -12.90
C GLN A 386 8.90 -19.29 -11.46
N LEU A 387 8.52 -18.02 -11.28
CA LEU A 387 8.26 -17.43 -9.97
C LEU A 387 7.10 -18.13 -9.26
N ALA A 388 6.00 -18.40 -9.97
CA ALA A 388 4.86 -19.11 -9.40
C ALA A 388 5.19 -20.58 -9.05
N ALA A 389 6.06 -21.26 -9.84
CA ALA A 389 6.53 -22.60 -9.52
C ALA A 389 7.38 -22.60 -8.25
N ALA A 390 8.32 -21.64 -8.14
CA ALA A 390 9.15 -21.48 -6.95
C ALA A 390 8.32 -21.11 -5.71
N GLN A 391 7.32 -20.24 -5.90
CA GLN A 391 6.40 -19.83 -4.84
C GLN A 391 5.53 -21.00 -4.36
N TYR A 392 5.07 -21.85 -5.27
CA TYR A 392 4.34 -23.06 -4.91
C TYR A 392 5.23 -24.04 -4.14
N ALA A 393 6.43 -24.34 -4.66
CA ALA A 393 7.39 -25.19 -3.97
C ALA A 393 7.74 -24.65 -2.56
N LEU A 394 7.94 -23.34 -2.41
CA LEU A 394 8.20 -22.71 -1.11
C LEU A 394 7.04 -22.91 -0.11
N LEU A 395 5.79 -22.86 -0.59
CA LEU A 395 4.62 -23.08 0.26
C LEU A 395 4.46 -24.54 0.66
N THR A 396 4.81 -25.49 -0.22
CA THR A 396 4.69 -26.93 0.04
C THR A 396 5.89 -27.57 0.74
N ASP A 397 7.12 -27.09 0.50
CA ASP A 397 8.36 -27.61 1.08
C ASP A 397 8.56 -27.19 2.54
N GLY A 398 7.68 -26.33 3.06
CA GLY A 398 7.69 -25.82 4.43
C GLY A 398 7.01 -26.72 5.47
N GLU A 399 6.50 -27.88 5.06
CA GLU A 399 6.05 -29.02 5.90
C GLU A 399 7.23 -29.92 6.29
#